data_AF-A0A420HR30-F1
#
_entry.id   AF-A0A420HR30-F1
#
_cell.length_a   1.000
_cell.length_b   1.000
_cell.length_c   1.000
_cell.angle_alpha   90.00
_cell.angle_beta   90.00
_cell.angle_gamma   90.00
#
_symmetry.space_group_name_H-M   'P 1'
#
loop_
_entity.id
_entity.type
_entity.pdbx_description
1 polymer ?
#
loop_
_entity_poly.entity_id
_entity_poly.type
_entity_poly.pdbx_seq_one_letter_code
_entity_poly.pdbx_strand_id
1 'polypeptide(L)'
;MLFMNLNKNKKVIVAMSGGVDSSVSAWILKQKKYQVEEFWDNVFKHFLNEYKNGKTPNPDVLCNKEIKFNLFLKYSITNLKADYIATGHYARIKKMSGKHVLLKGVDLNKDQTYFLYTLNNSQLKKILFPIGSLNKNKVRDIAKKLNLTVAEKKDSTGICFIGAKKLKNFLNQYISEKQGDIITIDGKKIGKHYGAFYYTLGQRKGLGIGGIKGEYNIPWYVVDKNIKKNILIVAQGSYNKHLMSIGLIAKDIHWINDIDFSFPFLCMVKTRYRQKNINCNIQYINQNNIKILFEFPVAAVTPGQSVVLYLSDEIIVIKKINSITLSLAGICQSVYLVQSLAYSGKCDNHSFKICLESILQTNPTSVISIYGNNKKNLIIGLQTLISILGFSNFSYSYIEFMKYIFGMIILEKKLQLNNINKYSLKKKLSTTLEKYSINYDINVLVNELANIYVEIISSLGSRISIKGIRIFLQNLEIQKKIRCLLLAGIRSIVLWKQFGGNELKLIFFRYDIIKKAKKML
;
A
#
# COMPACT_ATOMS: atom_id res chain seq x y z
N MET A 1 49.76 17.23 17.18
CA MET A 1 49.69 18.64 17.64
C MET A 1 49.55 19.52 16.42
N LEU A 2 48.45 20.26 16.28
CA LEU A 2 48.24 21.35 15.32
C LEU A 2 46.90 22.03 15.66
N PHE A 3 46.83 23.35 15.58
CA PHE A 3 45.70 24.18 16.01
C PHE A 3 45.06 24.93 14.84
N MET A 4 44.03 25.74 15.15
CA MET A 4 43.27 26.62 14.24
C MET A 4 42.29 25.91 13.28
N ASN A 5 41.16 26.51 12.86
CA ASN A 5 40.57 27.78 13.32
C ASN A 5 39.05 27.63 13.59
N LEU A 6 38.51 28.46 14.48
CA LEU A 6 37.09 28.48 14.82
C LEU A 6 36.25 28.98 13.63
N ASN A 7 35.25 28.21 13.21
CA ASN A 7 34.36 28.62 12.13
C ASN A 7 32.91 28.18 12.42
N LYS A 8 32.11 29.10 12.98
CA LYS A 8 30.74 28.83 13.50
C LYS A 8 29.73 28.38 12.43
N ASN A 9 30.02 28.54 11.14
CA ASN A 9 29.04 28.38 10.06
C ASN A 9 29.25 27.13 9.16
N LYS A 10 30.07 26.15 9.55
CA LYS A 10 30.31 24.93 8.74
C LYS A 10 29.53 23.72 9.26
N LYS A 11 28.49 23.30 8.51
CA LYS A 11 27.79 22.02 8.72
C LYS A 11 28.68 20.86 8.26
N VAL A 12 28.80 19.83 9.10
CA VAL A 12 29.55 18.59 8.82
C VAL A 12 28.60 17.41 8.97
N ILE A 13 28.54 16.53 7.96
CA ILE A 13 27.64 15.36 7.96
C ILE A 13 28.48 14.08 8.03
N VAL A 14 28.21 13.26 9.04
CA VAL A 14 28.89 11.96 9.25
C VAL A 14 28.03 10.83 8.70
N ALA A 15 28.54 10.07 7.73
CA ALA A 15 27.88 8.89 7.21
C ALA A 15 27.90 7.75 8.25
N MET A 16 26.78 7.53 8.95
CA MET A 16 26.70 6.54 10.03
C MET A 16 26.59 5.10 9.48
N SER A 17 27.70 4.37 9.56
CA SER A 17 27.80 2.96 9.11
C SER A 17 27.18 1.94 10.07
N GLY A 18 26.90 2.33 11.32
CA GLY A 18 26.39 1.42 12.37
C GLY A 18 27.48 0.60 13.09
N GLY A 19 28.75 0.97 12.89
CA GLY A 19 29.84 0.59 13.78
C GLY A 19 29.93 1.52 14.99
N VAL A 20 30.46 1.03 16.11
CA VAL A 20 30.77 1.79 17.34
C VAL A 20 31.47 3.11 16.99
N ASP A 21 32.41 3.02 16.07
CA ASP A 21 33.29 4.07 15.56
C ASP A 21 32.47 5.28 15.03
N SER A 22 31.40 5.02 14.28
CA SER A 22 30.48 6.04 13.76
C SER A 22 29.55 6.64 14.84
N SER A 23 29.16 5.83 15.84
CA SER A 23 28.31 6.28 16.96
C SER A 23 29.09 7.12 17.98
N VAL A 24 30.35 6.76 18.26
CA VAL A 24 31.28 7.55 19.09
C VAL A 24 31.62 8.87 18.40
N SER A 25 31.84 8.87 17.07
CA SER A 25 32.04 10.10 16.30
C SER A 25 30.86 11.07 16.44
N ALA A 26 29.63 10.59 16.29
CA ALA A 26 28.41 11.39 16.49
C ALA A 26 28.27 11.90 17.94
N TRP A 27 28.64 11.09 18.93
CA TRP A 27 28.59 11.48 20.35
C TRP A 27 29.62 12.55 20.71
N ILE A 28 30.86 12.44 20.21
CA ILE A 28 31.92 13.46 20.40
C ILE A 28 31.50 14.79 19.75
N LEU A 29 30.88 14.76 18.56
CA LEU A 29 30.36 15.96 17.91
C LEU A 29 29.19 16.59 18.69
N LYS A 30 28.32 15.78 19.31
CA LYS A 30 27.27 16.27 20.21
C LYS A 30 27.88 16.98 21.44
N GLN A 31 28.92 16.43 22.06
CA GLN A 31 29.63 17.07 23.17
C GLN A 31 30.30 18.40 22.76
N LYS A 32 30.77 18.50 21.51
CA LYS A 32 31.34 19.73 20.94
C LYS A 32 30.30 20.73 20.38
N LYS A 33 29.02 20.62 20.79
CA LYS A 33 27.91 21.53 20.45
C LYS A 33 27.59 21.69 18.94
N TYR A 34 27.87 20.69 18.11
CA TYR A 34 27.36 20.64 16.73
C TYR A 34 25.87 20.21 16.70
N GLN A 35 25.08 20.71 15.74
CA GLN A 35 23.65 20.36 15.63
C GLN A 35 23.45 18.89 15.23
N VAL A 36 23.03 18.05 16.18
CA VAL A 36 22.63 16.64 15.97
C VAL A 36 21.10 16.49 16.08
N GLU A 37 20.37 17.52 15.64
CA GLU A 37 18.93 17.68 15.84
C GLU A 37 18.10 16.69 15.01
N GLU A 38 18.40 16.55 13.71
CA GLU A 38 17.58 15.77 12.77
C GLU A 38 17.47 14.28 13.14
N PHE A 39 18.53 13.68 13.72
CA PHE A 39 18.48 12.31 14.25
C PHE A 39 17.66 12.25 15.55
N TRP A 40 17.90 13.19 16.45
CA TRP A 40 17.24 13.24 17.76
C TRP A 40 15.73 13.41 17.60
N ASP A 41 15.30 14.25 16.66
CA ASP A 41 13.89 14.60 16.51
C ASP A 41 13.12 13.58 15.66
N ASN A 42 13.65 13.17 14.51
CA ASN A 42 12.92 12.30 13.59
C ASN A 42 13.01 10.81 13.95
N VAL A 43 14.02 10.38 14.71
CA VAL A 43 14.19 8.98 15.13
C VAL A 43 14.04 8.82 16.64
N PHE A 44 14.77 9.61 17.44
CA PHE A 44 14.90 9.32 18.87
C PHE A 44 13.70 9.76 19.73
N LYS A 45 13.17 10.98 19.52
CA LYS A 45 11.94 11.46 20.18
C LYS A 45 10.76 10.53 19.88
N HIS A 46 10.60 10.11 18.62
CA HIS A 46 9.56 9.15 18.23
C HIS A 46 9.72 7.80 18.92
N PHE A 47 10.93 7.23 18.92
CA PHE A 47 11.25 5.98 19.63
C PHE A 47 10.87 6.04 21.12
N LEU A 48 11.24 7.10 21.83
CA LEU A 48 10.86 7.27 23.23
C LEU A 48 9.34 7.45 23.43
N ASN A 49 8.67 8.18 22.54
CA ASN A 49 7.23 8.40 22.61
C ASN A 49 6.43 7.10 22.41
N GLU A 50 6.83 6.25 21.46
CA GLU A 50 6.16 4.96 21.24
C GLU A 50 6.34 4.02 22.45
N TYR A 51 7.51 4.03 23.10
CA TYR A 51 7.71 3.32 24.38
C TYR A 51 6.83 3.88 25.50
N LYS A 52 6.74 5.21 25.68
CA LYS A 52 5.84 5.83 26.68
C LYS A 52 4.36 5.47 26.44
N ASN A 53 3.96 5.32 25.18
CA ASN A 53 2.64 4.82 24.78
C ASN A 53 2.50 3.28 24.84
N GLY A 54 3.50 2.57 25.38
CA GLY A 54 3.47 1.12 25.59
C GLY A 54 3.58 0.26 24.34
N LYS A 55 3.96 0.84 23.21
CA LYS A 55 4.24 0.10 21.98
C LYS A 55 5.70 -0.39 21.97
N THR A 56 6.05 -1.24 21.01
CA THR A 56 7.45 -1.65 20.79
C THR A 56 7.91 -1.15 19.41
N PRO A 57 8.51 0.05 19.30
CA PRO A 57 8.92 0.64 18.02
C PRO A 57 10.12 -0.07 17.38
N ASN A 58 10.27 0.09 16.06
CA ASN A 58 11.45 -0.32 15.29
C ASN A 58 12.26 0.93 14.84
N PRO A 59 13.29 1.37 15.59
CA PRO A 59 14.03 2.58 15.26
C PRO A 59 14.94 2.45 14.03
N ASP A 60 15.37 1.23 13.67
CA ASP A 60 16.27 1.04 12.52
C ASP A 60 15.55 1.28 11.19
N VAL A 61 14.22 1.05 11.13
CA VAL A 61 13.35 1.51 10.03
C VAL A 61 13.33 3.03 9.91
N LEU A 62 13.17 3.75 11.02
CA LEU A 62 13.15 5.23 11.01
C LEU A 62 14.52 5.80 10.65
N CYS A 63 15.61 5.19 11.15
CA CYS A 63 16.98 5.53 10.77
C CYS A 63 17.22 5.34 9.26
N ASN A 64 16.70 4.26 8.67
CA ASN A 64 16.74 4.07 7.22
C ASN A 64 15.91 5.14 6.49
N LYS A 65 14.65 5.33 6.89
CA LYS A 65 13.70 6.28 6.28
C LYS A 65 14.23 7.71 6.26
N GLU A 66 14.63 8.24 7.42
CA GLU A 66 14.94 9.66 7.57
C GLU A 66 16.42 10.00 7.41
N ILE A 67 17.32 9.11 7.87
CA ILE A 67 18.74 9.43 7.95
C ILE A 67 19.47 8.90 6.72
N LYS A 68 19.47 7.58 6.49
CA LYS A 68 20.26 6.97 5.41
C LYS A 68 19.72 7.29 4.01
N PHE A 69 18.41 7.26 3.82
CA PHE A 69 17.80 7.32 2.49
C PHE A 69 16.96 8.57 2.21
N ASN A 70 16.82 9.47 3.20
CA ASN A 70 16.33 10.84 2.99
C ASN A 70 17.52 11.81 3.10
N LEU A 71 18.02 12.12 4.30
CA LEU A 71 19.07 13.14 4.50
C LEU A 71 20.41 12.81 3.82
N PHE A 72 21.01 11.65 4.10
CA PHE A 72 22.30 11.26 3.53
C PHE A 72 22.23 11.06 2.00
N LEU A 73 21.14 10.47 1.49
CA LEU A 73 20.88 10.40 0.05
C LEU A 73 20.82 11.80 -0.56
N LYS A 74 19.96 12.68 -0.03
CA LYS A 74 19.77 14.04 -0.54
C LYS A 74 21.12 14.76 -0.62
N TYR A 75 21.87 14.82 0.49
CA TYR A 75 23.18 15.46 0.54
C TYR A 75 24.18 14.87 -0.47
N SER A 76 24.23 13.54 -0.61
CA SER A 76 25.13 12.89 -1.57
C SER A 76 24.81 13.29 -3.01
N ILE A 77 23.53 13.35 -3.39
CA ILE A 77 23.11 13.75 -4.74
C ILE A 77 23.24 15.27 -4.95
N THR A 78 22.81 16.11 -4.00
CA THR A 78 22.72 17.58 -4.20
C THR A 78 23.99 18.35 -3.88
N ASN A 79 24.79 17.90 -2.92
CA ASN A 79 25.97 18.62 -2.44
C ASN A 79 27.28 17.96 -2.88
N LEU A 80 27.34 16.63 -2.87
CA LEU A 80 28.52 15.88 -3.34
C LEU A 80 28.43 15.53 -4.84
N LYS A 81 27.32 15.84 -5.50
CA LYS A 81 27.03 15.53 -6.93
C LYS A 81 27.20 14.05 -7.30
N ALA A 82 27.06 13.13 -6.34
CA ALA A 82 27.22 11.71 -6.59
C ALA A 82 26.05 11.14 -7.42
N ASP A 83 26.35 10.20 -8.32
CA ASP A 83 25.31 9.55 -9.13
C ASP A 83 24.47 8.54 -8.36
N TYR A 84 25.04 7.89 -7.35
CA TYR A 84 24.39 6.87 -6.52
C TYR A 84 24.99 6.88 -5.11
N ILE A 85 24.26 6.35 -4.13
CA ILE A 85 24.84 5.91 -2.85
C ILE A 85 24.87 4.39 -2.77
N ALA A 86 25.93 3.82 -2.20
CA ALA A 86 26.01 2.39 -1.90
C ALA A 86 25.84 2.13 -0.40
N THR A 87 25.18 1.04 -0.02
CA THR A 87 25.12 0.61 1.39
C THR A 87 25.25 -0.91 1.52
N GLY A 88 25.86 -1.36 2.62
CA GLY A 88 26.03 -2.78 2.97
C GLY A 88 24.75 -3.45 3.50
N HIS A 89 23.59 -3.23 2.86
CA HIS A 89 22.36 -3.94 3.21
C HIS A 89 22.21 -5.22 2.37
N TYR A 90 21.73 -6.30 2.99
CA TYR A 90 21.36 -7.56 2.33
C TYR A 90 19.97 -7.44 1.70
N ALA A 91 19.88 -6.64 0.63
CA ALA A 91 18.71 -6.49 -0.22
C ALA A 91 19.16 -6.30 -1.67
N ARG A 92 18.30 -6.50 -2.66
CA ARG A 92 18.62 -6.25 -4.08
C ARG A 92 17.65 -5.24 -4.67
N ILE A 93 18.05 -4.57 -5.75
CA ILE A 93 17.19 -3.70 -6.55
C ILE A 93 17.17 -4.23 -7.98
N LYS A 94 16.00 -4.25 -8.62
CA LYS A 94 15.80 -4.72 -10.00
C LYS A 94 14.93 -3.69 -10.73
N LYS A 95 15.25 -3.41 -11.99
CA LYS A 95 14.46 -2.53 -12.86
C LYS A 95 13.42 -3.37 -13.60
N MET A 96 12.14 -3.12 -13.37
CA MET A 96 11.00 -3.83 -13.97
C MET A 96 9.98 -2.82 -14.48
N SER A 97 9.62 -2.91 -15.77
CA SER A 97 8.64 -2.01 -16.41
C SER A 97 8.89 -0.52 -16.13
N GLY A 98 10.16 -0.09 -16.18
CA GLY A 98 10.62 1.28 -15.91
C GLY A 98 10.69 1.70 -14.43
N LYS A 99 10.15 0.90 -13.51
CA LYS A 99 10.18 1.14 -12.05
C LYS A 99 11.33 0.35 -11.41
N HIS A 100 11.80 0.81 -10.26
CA HIS A 100 12.75 0.05 -9.44
C HIS A 100 11.98 -0.68 -8.34
N VAL A 101 12.17 -1.99 -8.23
CA VAL A 101 11.58 -2.83 -7.19
C VAL A 101 12.65 -3.26 -6.18
N LEU A 102 12.24 -3.40 -4.93
CA LEU A 102 13.07 -3.93 -3.85
C LEU A 102 12.89 -5.46 -3.81
N LEU A 103 13.98 -6.21 -3.68
CA LEU A 103 13.96 -7.67 -3.62
C LEU A 103 14.70 -8.16 -2.37
N LYS A 104 14.31 -9.32 -1.84
CA LYS A 104 15.05 -9.99 -0.75
C LYS A 104 16.52 -10.19 -1.14
N GLY A 105 17.42 -10.07 -0.16
CA GLY A 105 18.79 -10.57 -0.32
C GLY A 105 18.79 -12.08 -0.61
N VAL A 106 19.82 -12.59 -1.29
CA VAL A 106 19.97 -14.04 -1.54
C VAL A 106 20.13 -14.81 -0.23
N ASP A 107 20.83 -14.23 0.74
CA ASP A 107 20.91 -14.72 2.11
C ASP A 107 19.59 -14.42 2.87
N LEU A 108 18.63 -15.34 2.82
CA LEU A 108 17.33 -15.17 3.49
C LEU A 108 17.43 -15.03 5.03
N ASN A 109 18.53 -15.46 5.65
CA ASN A 109 18.77 -15.30 7.09
C ASN A 109 19.33 -13.91 7.46
N LYS A 110 19.85 -13.18 6.46
CA LYS A 110 20.39 -11.82 6.59
C LYS A 110 19.56 -10.77 5.84
N ASP A 111 18.62 -11.16 4.97
CA ASP A 111 17.64 -10.32 4.27
C ASP A 111 17.21 -9.11 5.11
N GLN A 112 17.58 -7.90 4.67
CA GLN A 112 17.32 -6.66 5.39
C GLN A 112 16.14 -5.86 4.80
N THR A 113 15.41 -6.40 3.82
CA THR A 113 14.27 -5.70 3.21
C THR A 113 13.18 -5.29 4.20
N TYR A 114 13.01 -6.05 5.28
CA TYR A 114 12.10 -5.70 6.39
C TYR A 114 12.38 -4.30 7.00
N PHE A 115 13.62 -3.83 6.96
CA PHE A 115 13.99 -2.49 7.44
C PHE A 115 13.94 -1.41 6.35
N LEU A 116 13.56 -1.76 5.11
CA LEU A 116 13.69 -0.93 3.91
C LEU A 116 12.36 -0.68 3.18
N TYR A 117 11.22 -1.15 3.73
CA TYR A 117 9.89 -0.98 3.13
C TYR A 117 9.44 0.49 2.97
N THR A 118 10.08 1.40 3.70
CA THR A 118 9.87 2.86 3.65
C THR A 118 10.59 3.55 2.48
N LEU A 119 11.35 2.82 1.67
CA LEU A 119 11.97 3.35 0.44
C LEU A 119 10.93 3.55 -0.66
N ASN A 120 11.17 4.49 -1.58
CA ASN A 120 10.35 4.72 -2.77
C ASN A 120 11.16 4.62 -4.08
N ASN A 121 10.45 4.51 -5.21
CA ASN A 121 11.02 4.43 -6.57
C ASN A 121 12.15 5.43 -6.85
N SER A 122 11.94 6.70 -6.46
CA SER A 122 12.90 7.79 -6.65
C SER A 122 14.18 7.60 -5.82
N GLN A 123 14.07 7.07 -4.61
CA GLN A 123 15.23 6.68 -3.79
C GLN A 123 15.93 5.45 -4.41
N LEU A 124 15.19 4.40 -4.76
CA LEU A 124 15.76 3.16 -5.33
C LEU A 124 16.51 3.38 -6.65
N LYS A 125 16.12 4.36 -7.46
CA LYS A 125 16.86 4.81 -8.65
C LYS A 125 18.28 5.34 -8.37
N LYS A 126 18.59 5.66 -7.11
CA LYS A 126 19.84 6.31 -6.67
C LYS A 126 20.56 5.53 -5.56
N ILE A 127 20.20 4.26 -5.34
CA ILE A 127 20.77 3.38 -4.31
C ILE A 127 21.34 2.11 -4.94
N LEU A 128 22.48 1.66 -4.43
CA LEU A 128 23.11 0.38 -4.72
C LEU A 128 23.22 -0.48 -3.44
N PHE A 129 23.02 -1.78 -3.58
CA PHE A 129 23.20 -2.78 -2.51
C PHE A 129 24.16 -3.90 -2.99
N PRO A 130 25.49 -3.65 -3.02
CA PRO A 130 26.45 -4.52 -3.71
C PRO A 130 26.49 -5.97 -3.19
N ILE A 131 26.18 -6.18 -1.90
CA ILE A 131 26.23 -7.50 -1.25
C ILE A 131 24.90 -8.27 -1.30
N GLY A 132 23.84 -7.71 -1.88
CA GLY A 132 22.51 -8.33 -1.91
C GLY A 132 22.42 -9.66 -2.64
N SER A 133 23.35 -9.91 -3.56
CA SER A 133 23.52 -11.16 -4.32
C SER A 133 24.38 -12.21 -3.61
N LEU A 134 24.96 -11.89 -2.44
CA LEU A 134 25.97 -12.72 -1.77
C LEU A 134 25.45 -13.27 -0.43
N ASN A 135 25.88 -14.49 -0.11
CA ASN A 135 25.73 -15.06 1.23
C ASN A 135 26.75 -14.44 2.18
N LYS A 136 26.40 -14.27 3.47
CA LYS A 136 27.27 -13.63 4.47
C LYS A 136 28.66 -14.26 4.58
N ASN A 137 28.75 -15.58 4.37
CA ASN A 137 30.02 -16.30 4.34
C ASN A 137 30.89 -15.79 3.19
N LYS A 138 30.38 -15.82 1.94
CA LYS A 138 31.09 -15.25 0.76
C LYS A 138 31.54 -13.81 0.97
N VAL A 139 30.75 -12.97 1.65
CA VAL A 139 31.14 -11.58 1.97
C VAL A 139 32.31 -11.53 2.97
N ARG A 140 32.36 -12.44 3.95
CA ARG A 140 33.52 -12.59 4.84
C ARG A 140 34.73 -13.20 4.14
N ASP A 141 34.53 -14.16 3.24
CA ASP A 141 35.62 -14.80 2.48
C ASP A 141 36.31 -13.77 1.57
N ILE A 142 35.53 -12.89 0.91
CA ILE A 142 36.03 -11.74 0.15
C ILE A 142 36.79 -10.77 1.08
N ALA A 143 36.22 -10.42 2.24
CA ALA A 143 36.88 -9.51 3.18
C ALA A 143 38.20 -10.07 3.74
N LYS A 144 38.29 -11.40 3.95
CA LYS A 144 39.53 -12.09 4.31
C LYS A 144 40.55 -12.08 3.17
N LYS A 145 40.14 -12.43 1.94
CA LYS A 145 41.03 -12.40 0.76
C LYS A 145 41.58 -10.99 0.44
N LEU A 146 40.85 -9.95 0.84
CA LEU A 146 41.27 -8.55 0.72
C LEU A 146 41.97 -8.00 1.99
N ASN A 147 42.33 -8.86 2.96
CA ASN A 147 43.00 -8.51 4.22
C ASN A 147 42.34 -7.34 4.99
N LEU A 148 41.01 -7.20 4.91
CA LEU A 148 40.29 -6.12 5.57
C LEU A 148 40.25 -6.35 7.09
N THR A 149 40.69 -5.37 7.88
CA THR A 149 40.71 -5.40 9.36
C THR A 149 39.35 -5.70 10.01
N VAL A 150 38.25 -5.49 9.28
CA VAL A 150 36.88 -5.77 9.72
C VAL A 150 36.35 -7.16 9.36
N ALA A 151 37.11 -8.00 8.64
CA ALA A 151 36.64 -9.30 8.13
C ALA A 151 36.12 -10.24 9.24
N GLU A 152 36.78 -10.23 10.39
CA GLU A 152 36.45 -11.08 11.55
C GLU A 152 35.46 -10.40 12.52
N LYS A 153 35.23 -9.08 12.39
CA LYS A 153 34.35 -8.29 13.27
C LYS A 153 32.97 -8.95 13.34
N LYS A 154 32.49 -9.20 14.56
CA LYS A 154 31.16 -9.78 14.81
C LYS A 154 30.08 -8.79 14.34
N ASP A 155 28.99 -9.31 13.77
CA ASP A 155 27.86 -8.48 13.32
C ASP A 155 27.32 -7.64 14.49
N SER A 156 27.05 -6.35 14.26
CA SER A 156 26.39 -5.48 15.25
C SER A 156 25.05 -6.10 15.67
N THR A 157 24.82 -6.18 16.99
CA THR A 157 23.57 -6.68 17.58
C THR A 157 22.93 -5.62 18.46
N GLY A 158 21.59 -5.61 18.51
CA GLY A 158 20.83 -4.54 19.15
C GLY A 158 20.61 -3.33 18.25
N ILE A 159 20.02 -2.28 18.83
CA ILE A 159 19.68 -1.03 18.14
C ILE A 159 20.94 -0.19 17.91
N CYS A 160 21.11 0.34 16.69
CA CYS A 160 22.33 1.00 16.22
C CYS A 160 22.98 1.99 17.21
N PHE A 161 22.19 2.87 17.84
CA PHE A 161 22.68 3.90 18.77
C PHE A 161 22.78 3.45 20.24
N ILE A 162 22.24 2.28 20.60
CA ILE A 162 22.36 1.70 21.95
C ILE A 162 23.60 0.80 22.03
N GLY A 163 23.95 0.14 20.92
CA GLY A 163 25.05 -0.83 20.87
C GLY A 163 24.81 -2.01 21.81
N ALA A 164 25.89 -2.51 22.42
CA ALA A 164 25.85 -3.67 23.32
C ALA A 164 25.20 -3.41 24.70
N LYS A 165 24.70 -2.20 24.98
CA LYS A 165 24.08 -1.88 26.28
C LYS A 165 22.70 -2.54 26.43
N LYS A 166 22.36 -2.98 27.64
CA LYS A 166 21.02 -3.50 27.96
C LYS A 166 19.96 -2.41 27.73
N LEU A 167 18.92 -2.72 26.95
CA LEU A 167 17.86 -1.78 26.57
C LEU A 167 17.17 -1.12 27.78
N LYS A 168 16.93 -1.86 28.88
CA LYS A 168 16.36 -1.31 30.13
C LYS A 168 17.23 -0.15 30.64
N ASN A 169 18.50 -0.43 30.92
CA ASN A 169 19.47 0.55 31.43
C ASN A 169 19.59 1.81 30.54
N PHE A 170 19.41 1.67 29.23
CA PHE A 170 19.38 2.81 28.31
C PHE A 170 18.07 3.63 28.42
N LEU A 171 16.92 2.97 28.40
CA LEU A 171 15.61 3.63 28.49
C LEU A 171 15.39 4.34 29.85
N ASN A 172 15.97 3.80 30.94
CA ASN A 172 15.96 4.43 32.27
C ASN A 172 16.49 5.87 32.29
N GLN A 173 17.35 6.24 31.32
CA GLN A 173 17.91 7.60 31.23
C GLN A 173 16.89 8.62 30.68
N TYR A 174 15.72 8.18 30.20
CA TYR A 174 14.72 9.00 29.50
C TYR A 174 13.26 8.72 29.92
N ILE A 175 13.03 7.62 30.63
CA ILE A 175 11.73 7.20 31.16
C ILE A 175 11.96 6.65 32.57
N SER A 176 11.38 7.28 33.58
CA SER A 176 11.47 6.84 34.97
C SER A 176 10.86 5.45 35.14
N GLU A 177 11.54 4.57 35.89
CA GLU A 177 10.93 3.29 36.29
C GLU A 177 9.72 3.55 37.20
N LYS A 178 8.65 2.79 37.01
CA LYS A 178 7.50 2.76 37.94
C LYS A 178 7.12 1.32 38.17
N GLN A 179 7.22 0.87 39.42
CA GLN A 179 6.83 -0.49 39.77
C GLN A 179 5.33 -0.71 39.49
N GLY A 180 4.99 -1.90 39.03
CA GLY A 180 3.63 -2.32 38.72
C GLY A 180 3.49 -3.83 38.78
N ASP A 181 2.27 -4.32 38.62
CA ASP A 181 1.93 -5.72 38.92
C ASP A 181 1.90 -6.61 37.67
N ILE A 182 2.34 -7.85 37.84
CA ILE A 182 2.17 -8.91 36.85
C ILE A 182 0.97 -9.77 37.25
N ILE A 183 -0.02 -9.90 36.36
CA ILE A 183 -1.24 -10.68 36.58
C ILE A 183 -1.44 -11.75 35.51
N THR A 184 -2.13 -12.84 35.86
CA THR A 184 -2.66 -13.79 34.86
C THR A 184 -3.83 -13.17 34.07
N ILE A 185 -4.30 -13.88 33.04
CA ILE A 185 -5.55 -13.56 32.31
C ILE A 185 -6.74 -13.43 33.30
N ASP A 186 -6.75 -14.29 34.32
CA ASP A 186 -7.80 -14.45 35.33
C ASP A 186 -7.65 -13.47 36.50
N GLY A 187 -6.76 -12.47 36.37
CA GLY A 187 -6.54 -11.41 37.36
C GLY A 187 -5.65 -11.78 38.55
N LYS A 188 -5.23 -13.04 38.68
CA LYS A 188 -4.36 -13.52 39.77
C LYS A 188 -3.00 -12.82 39.70
N LYS A 189 -2.63 -12.10 40.75
CA LYS A 189 -1.33 -11.43 40.87
C LYS A 189 -0.22 -12.44 41.16
N ILE A 190 0.78 -12.48 40.28
CA ILE A 190 1.88 -13.48 40.33
C ILE A 190 3.29 -12.89 40.26
N GLY A 191 3.43 -11.56 40.28
CA GLY A 191 4.73 -10.91 40.34
C GLY A 191 4.65 -9.39 40.28
N LYS A 192 5.82 -8.75 40.16
CA LYS A 192 5.98 -7.31 39.95
C LYS A 192 6.97 -7.02 38.83
N HIS A 193 6.80 -5.88 38.17
CA HIS A 193 7.66 -5.41 37.09
C HIS A 193 8.09 -3.95 37.29
N TYR A 194 9.13 -3.52 36.58
CA TYR A 194 9.72 -2.18 36.70
C TYR A 194 9.08 -1.10 35.79
N GLY A 195 8.10 -1.49 34.98
CA GLY A 195 7.27 -0.61 34.15
C GLY A 195 6.74 -1.38 32.94
N ALA A 196 5.43 -1.34 32.69
CA ALA A 196 4.81 -2.19 31.66
C ALA A 196 5.39 -1.93 30.25
N PHE A 197 5.84 -0.70 29.99
CA PHE A 197 6.47 -0.30 28.72
C PHE A 197 7.81 -0.98 28.41
N TYR A 198 8.53 -1.53 29.40
CA TYR A 198 9.77 -2.30 29.15
C TYR A 198 9.53 -3.65 28.47
N TYR A 199 8.28 -4.11 28.40
CA TYR A 199 7.92 -5.46 27.99
C TYR A 199 7.27 -5.48 26.61
N THR A 200 7.56 -6.52 25.83
CA THR A 200 7.01 -6.74 24.48
C THR A 200 6.06 -7.94 24.50
N LEU A 201 5.00 -7.96 23.69
CA LEU A 201 4.09 -9.11 23.63
C LEU A 201 4.87 -10.38 23.19
N GLY A 202 4.55 -11.54 23.76
CA GLY A 202 5.31 -12.78 23.58
C GLY A 202 6.71 -12.78 24.20
N GLN A 203 7.06 -11.82 25.06
CA GLN A 203 8.32 -11.85 25.80
C GLN A 203 8.27 -12.90 26.92
N ARG A 204 9.23 -13.84 26.90
CA ARG A 204 9.44 -14.88 27.92
C ARG A 204 10.50 -14.51 28.96
N LYS A 205 11.60 -13.89 28.52
CA LYS A 205 12.76 -13.56 29.38
C LYS A 205 12.54 -12.24 30.13
N GLY A 206 13.02 -12.16 31.37
CA GLY A 206 12.97 -10.94 32.19
C GLY A 206 11.64 -10.71 32.93
N LEU A 207 10.74 -11.70 32.98
CA LEU A 207 9.51 -11.64 33.76
C LEU A 207 9.73 -11.89 35.26
N GLY A 208 10.76 -12.65 35.64
CA GLY A 208 11.07 -12.97 37.05
C GLY A 208 10.13 -14.00 37.70
N ILE A 209 9.21 -14.60 36.93
CA ILE A 209 8.24 -15.59 37.42
C ILE A 209 8.88 -16.98 37.42
N GLY A 210 8.86 -17.64 38.57
CA GLY A 210 9.29 -19.05 38.75
C GLY A 210 8.17 -20.05 38.52
N GLY A 211 8.38 -21.29 39.00
CA GLY A 211 7.28 -22.26 39.14
C GLY A 211 6.32 -21.82 40.24
N ILE A 212 5.01 -21.88 39.98
CA ILE A 212 3.95 -21.49 40.91
C ILE A 212 3.13 -22.73 41.25
N LYS A 213 2.88 -22.99 42.54
CA LYS A 213 2.09 -24.14 42.99
C LYS A 213 0.67 -24.04 42.41
N GLY A 214 0.24 -25.09 41.68
CA GLY A 214 -1.05 -25.16 41.01
C GLY A 214 -1.07 -24.66 39.55
N GLU A 215 0.04 -24.16 39.02
CA GLU A 215 0.17 -23.79 37.59
C GLU A 215 0.96 -24.88 36.83
N TYR A 216 0.86 -24.93 35.49
CA TYR A 216 1.63 -25.89 34.69
C TYR A 216 3.13 -25.56 34.71
N ASN A 217 4.01 -26.56 34.58
CA ASN A 217 5.45 -26.35 34.50
C ASN A 217 5.90 -25.93 33.08
N ILE A 218 5.27 -24.89 32.52
CA ILE A 218 5.58 -24.34 31.19
C ILE A 218 5.80 -22.82 31.28
N PRO A 219 6.55 -22.20 30.34
CA PRO A 219 6.97 -20.82 30.51
C PRO A 219 5.83 -19.80 30.39
N TRP A 220 5.95 -18.72 31.14
CA TRP A 220 5.12 -17.52 31.04
C TRP A 220 5.54 -16.61 29.87
N TYR A 221 4.55 -16.00 29.23
CA TYR A 221 4.69 -15.05 28.13
C TYR A 221 3.78 -13.84 28.37
N VAL A 222 4.24 -12.63 28.03
CA VAL A 222 3.38 -11.44 27.98
C VAL A 222 2.30 -11.60 26.91
N VAL A 223 1.03 -11.44 27.28
CA VAL A 223 -0.09 -11.43 26.33
C VAL A 223 -0.66 -10.03 26.10
N ASP A 224 -0.73 -9.18 27.13
CA ASP A 224 -1.23 -7.80 27.01
C ASP A 224 -0.61 -6.85 28.06
N LYS A 225 -0.85 -5.53 27.92
CA LYS A 225 -0.28 -4.45 28.75
C LYS A 225 -1.27 -3.32 28.99
N ASN A 226 -1.72 -3.16 30.23
CA ASN A 226 -2.49 -1.98 30.62
C ASN A 226 -1.55 -0.85 31.10
N ILE A 227 -1.16 0.02 30.17
CA ILE A 227 -0.22 1.13 30.46
C ILE A 227 -0.79 2.14 31.45
N LYS A 228 -2.09 2.45 31.38
CA LYS A 228 -2.75 3.41 32.29
C LYS A 228 -2.72 2.93 33.75
N LYS A 229 -2.94 1.63 33.98
CA LYS A 229 -2.84 1.00 35.31
C LYS A 229 -1.42 0.55 35.67
N ASN A 230 -0.46 0.62 34.73
CA ASN A 230 0.88 0.03 34.83
C ASN A 230 0.85 -1.46 35.23
N ILE A 231 0.10 -2.26 34.48
CA ILE A 231 -0.06 -3.72 34.69
C ILE A 231 0.41 -4.49 33.45
N LEU A 232 1.10 -5.61 33.69
CA LEU A 232 1.53 -6.58 32.67
C LEU A 232 0.69 -7.85 32.77
N ILE A 233 0.01 -8.23 31.69
CA ILE A 233 -0.83 -9.43 31.66
C ILE A 233 -0.03 -10.55 31.00
N VAL A 234 0.07 -11.70 31.67
CA VAL A 234 0.85 -12.86 31.22
C VAL A 234 0.01 -14.13 31.16
N ALA A 235 0.44 -15.08 30.33
CA ALA A 235 -0.18 -16.39 30.20
C ALA A 235 0.88 -17.48 30.00
N GLN A 236 0.51 -18.74 30.28
CA GLN A 236 1.38 -19.89 30.10
C GLN A 236 1.33 -20.46 28.68
N GLY A 237 2.49 -20.85 28.15
CA GLY A 237 2.65 -21.53 26.86
C GLY A 237 2.76 -20.60 25.65
N SER A 238 3.63 -20.95 24.69
CA SER A 238 3.87 -20.17 23.46
C SER A 238 2.71 -20.18 22.46
N TYR A 239 1.75 -21.10 22.63
CA TYR A 239 0.57 -21.27 21.79
C TYR A 239 -0.72 -20.80 22.46
N ASN A 240 -0.63 -20.07 23.58
CA ASN A 240 -1.80 -19.62 24.35
C ASN A 240 -2.75 -18.78 23.49
N LYS A 241 -4.07 -19.02 23.59
CA LYS A 241 -5.10 -18.32 22.80
C LYS A 241 -5.03 -16.80 22.94
N HIS A 242 -4.62 -16.27 24.11
CA HIS A 242 -4.46 -14.83 24.34
C HIS A 242 -3.17 -14.24 23.74
N LEU A 243 -2.21 -15.08 23.33
CA LEU A 243 -1.02 -14.66 22.60
C LEU A 243 -1.24 -14.66 21.08
N MET A 244 -2.26 -15.35 20.58
CA MET A 244 -2.55 -15.51 19.16
C MET A 244 -3.36 -14.34 18.59
N SER A 245 -3.19 -14.08 17.31
CA SER A 245 -3.98 -13.09 16.56
C SER A 245 -4.34 -13.63 15.19
N ILE A 246 -5.61 -13.55 14.80
CA ILE A 246 -6.10 -13.94 13.46
C ILE A 246 -5.83 -12.88 12.38
N GLY A 247 -5.36 -11.70 12.78
CA GLY A 247 -5.08 -10.59 11.90
C GLY A 247 -4.60 -9.35 12.64
N LEU A 248 -4.45 -8.25 11.92
CA LEU A 248 -4.14 -6.93 12.48
C LEU A 248 -4.74 -5.80 11.61
N ILE A 249 -4.70 -4.57 12.13
CA ILE A 249 -4.92 -3.35 11.33
C ILE A 249 -3.58 -2.64 11.24
N ALA A 250 -3.01 -2.57 10.03
CA ALA A 250 -1.83 -1.76 9.76
C ALA A 250 -2.27 -0.32 9.46
N LYS A 251 -1.51 0.64 9.97
CA LYS A 251 -1.68 2.09 9.76
C LYS A 251 -0.47 2.65 9.02
N ASP A 252 -0.57 3.89 8.54
CA ASP A 252 0.53 4.68 7.96
C ASP A 252 1.25 3.93 6.82
N ILE A 253 0.46 3.29 5.96
CA ILE A 253 0.92 2.33 4.96
C ILE A 253 1.85 3.00 3.95
N HIS A 254 3.09 2.50 3.88
CA HIS A 254 4.05 2.91 2.86
C HIS A 254 4.08 1.91 1.70
N TRP A 255 4.02 2.43 0.47
CA TRP A 255 4.26 1.66 -0.74
C TRP A 255 5.40 2.29 -1.55
N ILE A 256 6.32 1.46 -2.04
CA ILE A 256 7.50 1.86 -2.80
C ILE A 256 7.14 2.47 -4.20
N ASN A 257 5.96 2.19 -4.78
CA ASN A 257 5.56 2.47 -6.20
C ASN A 257 3.98 2.60 -6.40
N ASP A 258 3.35 2.24 -7.55
CA ASP A 258 1.92 2.53 -8.03
C ASP A 258 1.05 1.39 -8.82
N ILE A 259 0.40 0.36 -8.17
CA ILE A 259 -0.17 -1.03 -8.51
C ILE A 259 -1.65 -0.98 -8.88
N ASP A 260 -2.17 -2.03 -9.52
CA ASP A 260 -3.45 -2.63 -9.11
C ASP A 260 -3.46 -3.47 -7.80
N PHE A 261 -4.33 -3.16 -6.83
CA PHE A 261 -4.85 -4.12 -5.85
C PHE A 261 -6.38 -4.13 -5.98
N SER A 262 -6.92 -5.17 -6.60
CA SER A 262 -8.24 -5.67 -6.25
C SER A 262 -8.19 -6.23 -4.82
N PHE A 263 -9.24 -6.02 -4.04
CA PHE A 263 -9.38 -6.58 -2.70
C PHE A 263 -10.58 -7.54 -2.69
N PRO A 264 -10.52 -8.72 -2.04
CA PRO A 264 -9.42 -9.27 -1.22
C PRO A 264 -8.12 -9.51 -2.01
N PHE A 265 -6.97 -9.31 -1.34
CA PHE A 265 -5.64 -9.45 -1.95
C PHE A 265 -4.77 -10.45 -1.17
N LEU A 266 -4.35 -11.52 -1.84
CA LEU A 266 -3.51 -12.57 -1.25
C LEU A 266 -2.03 -12.23 -1.39
N CYS A 267 -1.28 -12.31 -0.29
CA CYS A 267 0.17 -12.12 -0.26
C CYS A 267 0.79 -12.69 1.03
N MET A 268 2.11 -12.57 1.16
CA MET A 268 2.83 -12.92 2.39
C MET A 268 3.12 -11.70 3.26
N VAL A 269 3.19 -11.89 4.57
CA VAL A 269 3.51 -10.86 5.57
C VAL A 269 4.60 -11.30 6.55
N LYS A 270 5.43 -10.35 6.99
CA LYS A 270 6.25 -10.43 8.21
C LYS A 270 5.76 -9.35 9.20
N THR A 271 5.41 -9.74 10.42
CA THR A 271 5.10 -8.83 11.53
C THR A 271 6.32 -8.54 12.42
N ARG A 272 7.40 -9.32 12.26
CA ARG A 272 8.69 -9.16 12.97
C ARG A 272 9.89 -9.50 12.07
N TYR A 273 11.06 -8.94 12.39
CA TYR A 273 12.31 -9.32 11.72
C TYR A 273 12.66 -10.81 11.95
N ARG A 274 13.24 -11.48 10.94
CA ARG A 274 13.53 -12.92 10.89
C ARG A 274 12.35 -13.88 11.11
N GLN A 275 11.11 -13.39 11.15
CA GLN A 275 9.94 -14.25 11.05
C GLN A 275 9.91 -14.92 9.66
N LYS A 276 9.47 -16.18 9.59
CA LYS A 276 9.06 -16.79 8.32
C LYS A 276 7.93 -15.98 7.70
N ASN A 277 7.83 -15.98 6.37
CA ASN A 277 6.68 -15.40 5.69
C ASN A 277 5.40 -16.14 6.10
N ILE A 278 4.33 -15.40 6.37
CA ILE A 278 2.99 -15.90 6.71
C ILE A 278 2.04 -15.52 5.58
N ASN A 279 1.24 -16.46 5.07
CA ASN A 279 0.21 -16.15 4.09
C ASN A 279 -0.91 -15.30 4.73
N CYS A 280 -1.41 -14.33 3.99
CA CYS A 280 -2.43 -13.41 4.46
C CYS A 280 -3.32 -12.86 3.34
N ASN A 281 -4.51 -12.43 3.72
CA ASN A 281 -5.48 -11.74 2.89
C ASN A 281 -5.64 -10.30 3.40
N ILE A 282 -5.38 -9.32 2.53
CA ILE A 282 -5.62 -7.91 2.83
C ILE A 282 -7.06 -7.54 2.51
N GLN A 283 -7.74 -6.91 3.47
CA GLN A 283 -9.00 -6.21 3.32
C GLN A 283 -8.76 -4.69 3.43
N TYR A 284 -9.31 -3.94 2.48
CA TYR A 284 -9.19 -2.48 2.45
C TYR A 284 -10.06 -1.81 3.52
N ILE A 285 -9.52 -0.83 4.25
CA ILE A 285 -10.33 0.07 5.11
C ILE A 285 -10.38 1.46 4.49
N ASN A 286 -9.25 2.17 4.42
CA ASN A 286 -9.18 3.55 3.90
C ASN A 286 -7.78 3.89 3.35
N GLN A 287 -7.47 5.17 3.09
CA GLN A 287 -6.16 5.58 2.54
C GLN A 287 -4.97 5.12 3.40
N ASN A 288 -5.11 5.17 4.72
CA ASN A 288 -4.00 5.01 5.67
C ASN A 288 -4.07 3.66 6.40
N ASN A 289 -5.21 2.97 6.36
CA ASN A 289 -5.47 1.75 7.13
C ASN A 289 -5.85 0.57 6.22
N ILE A 290 -5.26 -0.60 6.48
CA ILE A 290 -5.65 -1.90 5.92
C ILE A 290 -5.80 -2.92 7.04
N LYS A 291 -6.77 -3.82 6.89
CA LYS A 291 -6.91 -5.01 7.73
C LYS A 291 -6.19 -6.16 7.04
N ILE A 292 -5.31 -6.84 7.76
CA ILE A 292 -4.59 -8.03 7.27
C ILE A 292 -5.11 -9.21 8.08
N LEU A 293 -5.69 -10.20 7.42
CA LEU A 293 -6.11 -11.47 8.01
C LEU A 293 -5.06 -12.53 7.66
N PHE A 294 -4.57 -13.28 8.64
CA PHE A 294 -3.61 -14.35 8.39
C PHE A 294 -4.34 -15.65 8.00
N GLU A 295 -3.66 -16.53 7.27
CA GLU A 295 -4.16 -17.88 6.97
C GLU A 295 -4.28 -18.73 8.25
N PHE A 296 -3.33 -18.58 9.18
CA PHE A 296 -3.31 -19.25 10.48
C PHE A 296 -3.03 -18.24 11.61
N PRO A 297 -3.49 -18.48 12.86
CA PRO A 297 -3.26 -17.57 13.97
C PRO A 297 -1.76 -17.33 14.25
N VAL A 298 -1.37 -16.05 14.36
CA VAL A 298 0.02 -15.63 14.55
C VAL A 298 0.27 -15.21 15.99
N ALA A 299 1.26 -15.81 16.63
CA ALA A 299 1.66 -15.46 18.00
C ALA A 299 2.32 -14.06 18.07
N ALA A 300 2.01 -13.33 19.15
CA ALA A 300 2.72 -12.13 19.59
C ALA A 300 2.74 -10.95 18.60
N VAL A 301 1.69 -10.77 17.80
CA VAL A 301 1.52 -9.59 16.94
C VAL A 301 1.51 -8.32 17.79
N THR A 302 2.45 -7.39 17.56
CA THR A 302 2.75 -6.31 18.51
C THR A 302 2.54 -4.91 17.91
N PRO A 303 1.70 -4.05 18.52
CA PRO A 303 1.58 -2.65 18.15
C PRO A 303 2.93 -1.90 18.21
N GLY A 304 3.23 -1.12 17.16
CA GLY A 304 4.49 -0.38 16.99
C GLY A 304 5.59 -1.13 16.23
N GLN A 305 5.46 -2.45 16.01
CA GLN A 305 6.31 -3.16 15.05
C GLN A 305 5.86 -2.88 13.62
N SER A 306 6.82 -2.86 12.70
CA SER A 306 6.55 -2.74 11.26
C SER A 306 5.93 -4.02 10.72
N VAL A 307 4.94 -3.86 9.84
CA VAL A 307 4.31 -4.96 9.09
C VAL A 307 4.74 -4.81 7.64
N VAL A 308 5.43 -5.82 7.10
CA VAL A 308 6.02 -5.76 5.75
C VAL A 308 5.42 -6.86 4.88
N LEU A 309 4.96 -6.46 3.70
CA LEU A 309 4.22 -7.30 2.76
C LEU A 309 5.12 -7.71 1.58
N TYR A 310 4.95 -8.95 1.13
CA TYR A 310 5.76 -9.60 0.10
C TYR A 310 4.83 -10.33 -0.86
N LEU A 311 4.98 -10.13 -2.18
CA LEU A 311 4.22 -10.90 -3.17
C LEU A 311 4.88 -12.25 -3.47
N SER A 312 6.22 -12.31 -3.41
CA SER A 312 7.00 -13.53 -3.62
C SER A 312 8.34 -13.43 -2.84
N ASP A 313 9.47 -13.74 -3.48
CA ASP A 313 10.79 -13.22 -3.08
C ASP A 313 11.04 -11.78 -3.56
N GLU A 314 10.13 -11.24 -4.37
CA GLU A 314 10.10 -9.85 -4.80
C GLU A 314 9.15 -9.01 -3.90
N ILE A 315 9.55 -7.78 -3.55
CA ILE A 315 8.67 -6.80 -2.89
C ILE A 315 8.03 -5.93 -3.97
N ILE A 316 6.81 -6.31 -4.29
CA ILE A 316 5.82 -5.67 -5.17
C ILE A 316 4.59 -5.56 -4.24
N VAL A 317 4.16 -4.43 -3.66
CA VAL A 317 4.21 -3.01 -4.06
C VAL A 317 3.46 -2.76 -5.35
N ILE A 318 2.68 -1.67 -5.40
CA ILE A 318 2.53 -0.61 -6.43
C ILE A 318 1.67 0.55 -5.64
N LYS A 319 0.52 1.37 -5.58
CA LYS A 319 -0.96 1.86 -5.84
C LYS A 319 -1.72 2.41 -7.16
N LYS A 320 -3.09 2.29 -7.34
CA LYS A 320 -3.93 2.49 -8.62
C LYS A 320 -4.93 3.68 -8.85
N ILE A 321 -4.88 4.85 -8.18
CA ILE A 321 -5.96 5.88 -8.31
C ILE A 321 -6.31 6.33 -9.76
N ASN A 322 -5.36 6.25 -10.70
CA ASN A 322 -5.57 6.57 -12.12
C ASN A 322 -6.67 5.73 -12.77
N SER A 323 -6.73 4.43 -12.48
CA SER A 323 -7.70 3.52 -13.11
C SER A 323 -9.12 3.76 -12.63
N ILE A 324 -9.29 4.09 -11.34
CA ILE A 324 -10.59 4.55 -10.81
C ILE A 324 -11.03 5.80 -11.58
N THR A 325 -10.14 6.77 -11.80
CA THR A 325 -10.43 8.00 -12.55
C THR A 325 -10.79 7.73 -14.02
N LEU A 326 -10.05 6.84 -14.70
CA LEU A 326 -10.30 6.52 -16.11
C LEU A 326 -11.57 5.67 -16.33
N SER A 327 -11.86 4.71 -15.44
CA SER A 327 -13.12 3.97 -15.50
C SER A 327 -14.32 4.86 -15.17
N LEU A 328 -14.20 5.79 -14.20
CA LEU A 328 -15.21 6.82 -13.96
C LEU A 328 -15.41 7.73 -15.18
N ALA A 329 -14.34 8.11 -15.87
CA ALA A 329 -14.43 8.86 -17.12
C ALA A 329 -15.17 8.07 -18.21
N GLY A 330 -14.91 6.76 -18.36
CA GLY A 330 -15.66 5.89 -19.28
C GLY A 330 -17.17 5.86 -18.99
N ILE A 331 -17.56 5.79 -17.70
CA ILE A 331 -18.97 5.91 -17.28
C ILE A 331 -19.54 7.28 -17.66
N CYS A 332 -18.82 8.36 -17.37
CA CYS A 332 -19.27 9.72 -17.64
C CYS A 332 -19.36 10.00 -19.16
N GLN A 333 -18.49 9.41 -19.98
CA GLN A 333 -18.51 9.53 -21.43
C GLN A 333 -19.73 8.83 -22.04
N SER A 334 -19.99 7.58 -21.63
CA SER A 334 -21.22 6.86 -21.97
C SER A 334 -22.47 7.70 -21.68
N VAL A 335 -22.54 8.27 -20.47
CA VAL A 335 -23.68 9.03 -19.97
C VAL A 335 -23.87 10.38 -20.68
N TYR A 336 -22.79 11.09 -20.98
CA TYR A 336 -22.80 12.30 -21.81
C TYR A 336 -23.32 12.01 -23.23
N LEU A 337 -22.79 10.97 -23.89
CA LEU A 337 -23.17 10.61 -25.25
C LEU A 337 -24.64 10.14 -25.34
N VAL A 338 -25.16 9.47 -24.29
CA VAL A 338 -26.59 9.11 -24.19
C VAL A 338 -27.47 10.37 -24.15
N GLN A 339 -27.13 11.38 -23.33
CA GLN A 339 -27.90 12.63 -23.30
C GLN A 339 -27.78 13.42 -24.61
N SER A 340 -26.59 13.47 -25.22
CA SER A 340 -26.36 14.09 -26.53
C SER A 340 -27.29 13.51 -27.60
N LEU A 341 -27.35 12.17 -27.72
CA LEU A 341 -28.24 11.48 -28.66
C LEU A 341 -29.72 11.74 -28.34
N ALA A 342 -30.11 11.69 -27.07
CA ALA A 342 -31.50 11.88 -26.65
C ALA A 342 -32.01 13.31 -26.89
N TYR A 343 -31.15 14.33 -26.78
CA TYR A 343 -31.53 15.74 -26.91
C TYR A 343 -31.22 16.37 -28.29
N SER A 344 -30.29 15.83 -29.08
CA SER A 344 -29.89 16.41 -30.38
C SER A 344 -29.90 15.42 -31.56
N GLY A 345 -30.14 14.13 -31.31
CA GLY A 345 -29.99 13.06 -32.29
C GLY A 345 -28.55 12.77 -32.72
N LYS A 346 -27.57 13.53 -32.23
CA LYS A 346 -26.14 13.46 -32.62
C LYS A 346 -25.26 13.27 -31.38
N CYS A 347 -24.05 12.75 -31.59
CA CYS A 347 -23.00 12.66 -30.57
C CYS A 347 -21.62 12.63 -31.27
N ASP A 348 -20.53 12.76 -30.53
CA ASP A 348 -19.19 12.59 -31.09
C ASP A 348 -18.97 11.15 -31.58
N ASN A 349 -18.68 11.00 -32.87
CA ASN A 349 -18.47 9.71 -33.52
C ASN A 349 -17.21 8.99 -32.99
N HIS A 350 -16.15 9.73 -32.63
CA HIS A 350 -14.91 9.12 -32.13
C HIS A 350 -15.12 8.53 -30.74
N SER A 351 -15.63 9.33 -29.80
CA SER A 351 -15.95 8.88 -28.44
C SER A 351 -17.04 7.79 -28.43
N PHE A 352 -17.99 7.82 -29.38
CA PHE A 352 -18.95 6.73 -29.59
C PHE A 352 -18.25 5.42 -29.98
N LYS A 353 -17.39 5.43 -31.02
CA LYS A 353 -16.63 4.24 -31.45
C LYS A 353 -15.78 3.67 -30.30
N ILE A 354 -15.05 4.53 -29.56
CA ILE A 354 -14.27 4.13 -28.38
C ILE A 354 -15.14 3.46 -27.31
N CYS A 355 -16.35 3.96 -27.06
CA CYS A 355 -17.28 3.32 -26.13
C CYS A 355 -17.71 1.93 -26.60
N LEU A 356 -17.93 1.71 -27.90
CA LEU A 356 -18.27 0.38 -28.44
C LEU A 356 -17.08 -0.59 -28.35
N GLU A 357 -15.89 -0.18 -28.77
CA GLU A 357 -14.66 -0.98 -28.69
C GLU A 357 -14.33 -1.39 -27.24
N SER A 358 -14.63 -0.53 -26.26
CA SER A 358 -14.43 -0.83 -24.84
C SER A 358 -15.22 -2.04 -24.33
N ILE A 359 -16.36 -2.35 -24.96
CA ILE A 359 -17.18 -3.53 -24.64
C ILE A 359 -16.47 -4.80 -25.10
N LEU A 360 -15.95 -4.79 -26.33
CA LEU A 360 -15.35 -5.96 -26.99
C LEU A 360 -13.99 -6.38 -26.42
N GLN A 361 -13.22 -5.47 -25.79
CA GLN A 361 -11.90 -5.83 -25.28
C GLN A 361 -11.96 -6.89 -24.17
N THR A 362 -11.43 -8.08 -24.50
CA THR A 362 -11.10 -9.16 -23.57
C THR A 362 -9.67 -8.98 -23.05
N ASN A 363 -9.40 -9.52 -21.84
CA ASN A 363 -8.08 -9.57 -21.20
C ASN A 363 -7.20 -8.28 -21.30
N PRO A 364 -7.72 -7.07 -21.03
CA PRO A 364 -6.99 -5.83 -21.23
C PRO A 364 -5.81 -5.67 -20.24
N THR A 365 -4.65 -5.29 -20.76
CA THR A 365 -3.42 -5.10 -19.97
C THR A 365 -3.47 -3.90 -19.03
N SER A 366 -4.36 -2.93 -19.28
CA SER A 366 -4.57 -1.78 -18.41
C SER A 366 -5.97 -1.17 -18.62
N VAL A 367 -6.38 -0.23 -17.77
CA VAL A 367 -7.62 0.53 -18.03
C VAL A 367 -7.51 1.41 -19.27
N ILE A 368 -6.30 1.91 -19.60
CA ILE A 368 -6.18 2.80 -20.76
C ILE A 368 -6.19 2.02 -22.09
N SER A 369 -5.78 0.74 -22.11
CA SER A 369 -5.87 -0.08 -23.33
C SER A 369 -7.31 -0.24 -23.80
N ILE A 370 -8.25 -0.37 -22.85
CA ILE A 370 -9.71 -0.49 -23.08
C ILE A 370 -10.28 0.68 -23.87
N TYR A 371 -9.66 1.86 -23.76
CA TYR A 371 -10.04 3.07 -24.48
C TYR A 371 -8.96 3.45 -25.52
N GLY A 372 -8.36 2.46 -26.19
CA GLY A 372 -7.43 2.65 -27.30
C GLY A 372 -6.03 3.15 -26.90
N ASN A 373 -5.56 2.84 -25.69
CA ASN A 373 -4.26 3.26 -25.10
C ASN A 373 -4.01 4.78 -25.02
N ASN A 374 -4.93 5.64 -25.45
CA ASN A 374 -4.76 7.09 -25.50
C ASN A 374 -5.76 7.81 -24.59
N LYS A 375 -5.27 8.67 -23.67
CA LYS A 375 -6.14 9.45 -22.76
C LYS A 375 -7.05 10.43 -23.49
N LYS A 376 -6.67 10.90 -24.68
CA LYS A 376 -7.50 11.80 -25.49
C LYS A 376 -8.87 11.18 -25.83
N ASN A 377 -8.93 9.84 -25.92
CA ASN A 377 -10.17 9.07 -26.17
C ASN A 377 -11.16 9.11 -24.99
N LEU A 378 -10.80 9.73 -23.86
CA LEU A 378 -11.65 9.92 -22.67
C LEU A 378 -11.84 11.41 -22.30
N ILE A 379 -11.54 12.37 -23.18
CA ILE A 379 -11.65 13.82 -22.86
C ILE A 379 -13.07 14.19 -22.42
N ILE A 380 -14.10 13.79 -23.17
CA ILE A 380 -15.51 14.05 -22.83
C ILE A 380 -15.84 13.44 -21.47
N GLY A 381 -15.40 12.21 -21.21
CA GLY A 381 -15.55 11.53 -19.93
C GLY A 381 -14.86 12.23 -18.76
N LEU A 382 -13.63 12.71 -18.95
CA LEU A 382 -12.83 13.40 -17.93
C LEU A 382 -13.40 14.79 -17.62
N GLN A 383 -13.81 15.55 -18.64
CA GLN A 383 -14.50 16.83 -18.47
C GLN A 383 -15.83 16.64 -17.73
N THR A 384 -16.66 15.68 -18.17
CA THR A 384 -17.95 15.36 -17.52
C THR A 384 -17.77 14.92 -16.07
N LEU A 385 -16.74 14.10 -15.78
CA LEU A 385 -16.39 13.68 -14.43
C LEU A 385 -15.96 14.87 -13.54
N ILE A 386 -15.18 15.81 -14.07
CA ILE A 386 -14.81 17.05 -13.36
C ILE A 386 -16.03 17.92 -13.08
N SER A 387 -17.00 17.98 -13.99
CA SER A 387 -18.24 18.76 -13.79
C SER A 387 -19.16 18.13 -12.75
N ILE A 388 -19.45 16.83 -12.87
CA ILE A 388 -20.30 16.08 -11.90
C ILE A 388 -19.69 16.14 -10.50
N LEU A 389 -18.37 15.94 -10.36
CA LEU A 389 -17.71 16.02 -9.05
C LEU A 389 -17.34 17.46 -8.64
N GLY A 390 -17.40 18.42 -9.57
CA GLY A 390 -17.13 19.83 -9.30
C GLY A 390 -18.20 20.46 -8.41
N PHE A 391 -19.48 20.18 -8.69
CA PHE A 391 -20.64 20.86 -8.09
C PHE A 391 -20.61 22.38 -8.30
N SER A 392 -19.97 22.86 -9.37
CA SER A 392 -19.83 24.29 -9.67
C SER A 392 -21.12 24.97 -10.16
N ASN A 393 -22.17 24.19 -10.41
CA ASN A 393 -23.59 24.57 -10.32
C ASN A 393 -24.44 23.30 -10.43
N PHE A 394 -25.60 23.23 -9.76
CA PHE A 394 -26.52 22.08 -9.84
C PHE A 394 -27.37 22.14 -11.13
N SER A 395 -26.76 21.83 -12.27
CA SER A 395 -27.50 21.76 -13.54
C SER A 395 -28.47 20.58 -13.58
N TYR A 396 -29.63 20.78 -14.21
CA TYR A 396 -30.61 19.73 -14.45
C TYR A 396 -30.00 18.52 -15.18
N SER A 397 -29.08 18.76 -16.13
CA SER A 397 -28.33 17.72 -16.85
C SER A 397 -27.53 16.79 -15.93
N TYR A 398 -26.92 17.31 -14.85
CA TYR A 398 -26.17 16.47 -13.90
C TYR A 398 -27.08 15.56 -13.08
N ILE A 399 -28.33 15.97 -12.82
CA ILE A 399 -29.33 15.13 -12.15
C ILE A 399 -29.73 13.95 -13.05
N GLU A 400 -29.84 14.17 -14.36
CA GLU A 400 -30.05 13.07 -15.33
C GLU A 400 -28.84 12.16 -15.44
N PHE A 401 -27.63 12.71 -15.51
CA PHE A 401 -26.39 11.91 -15.50
C PHE A 401 -26.34 10.96 -14.29
N MET A 402 -26.62 11.45 -13.08
CA MET A 402 -26.64 10.61 -11.89
C MET A 402 -27.73 9.54 -11.94
N LYS A 403 -28.92 9.83 -12.49
CA LYS A 403 -29.99 8.83 -12.71
C LYS A 403 -29.55 7.71 -13.67
N TYR A 404 -28.88 8.05 -14.77
CA TYR A 404 -28.36 7.05 -15.72
C TYR A 404 -27.25 6.21 -15.06
N ILE A 405 -26.33 6.82 -14.31
CA ILE A 405 -25.28 6.13 -13.56
C ILE A 405 -25.87 5.14 -12.55
N PHE A 406 -26.82 5.58 -11.71
CA PHE A 406 -27.44 4.70 -10.71
C PHE A 406 -28.24 3.56 -11.34
N GLY A 407 -29.00 3.81 -12.42
CA GLY A 407 -29.70 2.78 -13.18
C GLY A 407 -28.75 1.70 -13.71
N MET A 408 -27.62 2.11 -14.29
CA MET A 408 -26.58 1.17 -14.74
C MET A 408 -25.91 0.42 -13.58
N ILE A 409 -25.65 1.07 -12.43
CA ILE A 409 -25.09 0.41 -11.24
C ILE A 409 -26.06 -0.66 -10.68
N ILE A 410 -27.38 -0.44 -10.75
CA ILE A 410 -28.39 -1.42 -10.33
C ILE A 410 -28.40 -2.63 -11.28
N LEU A 411 -28.44 -2.41 -12.60
CA LEU A 411 -28.40 -3.50 -13.59
C LEU A 411 -27.07 -4.28 -13.51
N GLU A 412 -25.94 -3.60 -13.29
CA GLU A 412 -24.65 -4.26 -13.09
C GLU A 412 -24.63 -5.10 -11.80
N LYS A 413 -25.13 -4.60 -10.67
CA LYS A 413 -25.25 -5.38 -9.42
C LYS A 413 -26.07 -6.66 -9.64
N LYS A 414 -27.16 -6.59 -10.39
CA LYS A 414 -27.98 -7.77 -10.73
C LYS A 414 -27.28 -8.73 -11.70
N LEU A 415 -26.54 -8.21 -12.69
CA LEU A 415 -25.72 -9.04 -13.58
C LEU A 415 -24.66 -9.81 -12.80
N GLN A 416 -24.01 -9.18 -11.81
CA GLN A 416 -23.01 -9.87 -10.98
C GLN A 416 -23.59 -11.04 -10.16
N LEU A 417 -24.88 -11.01 -9.82
CA LEU A 417 -25.56 -12.10 -9.12
C LEU A 417 -26.03 -13.22 -10.06
N ASN A 418 -26.36 -12.91 -11.33
CA ASN A 418 -26.86 -13.90 -12.29
C ASN A 418 -25.72 -14.53 -13.12
N ASN A 419 -25.32 -15.75 -12.74
CA ASN A 419 -24.27 -16.52 -13.43
C ASN A 419 -24.64 -16.90 -14.87
N ILE A 420 -25.92 -17.21 -15.15
CA ILE A 420 -26.40 -17.60 -16.49
C ILE A 420 -26.29 -16.40 -17.45
N ASN A 421 -26.76 -15.22 -17.04
CA ASN A 421 -26.67 -14.01 -17.87
C ASN A 421 -25.22 -13.56 -18.08
N LYS A 422 -24.32 -13.72 -17.11
CA LYS A 422 -22.87 -13.48 -17.31
C LYS A 422 -22.25 -14.42 -18.33
N TYR A 423 -22.57 -15.71 -18.30
CA TYR A 423 -22.07 -16.68 -19.27
C TYR A 423 -22.61 -16.39 -20.68
N SER A 424 -23.93 -16.14 -20.79
CA SER A 424 -24.58 -15.74 -22.04
C SER A 424 -23.97 -14.46 -22.64
N LEU A 425 -23.76 -13.43 -21.80
CA LEU A 425 -23.12 -12.18 -22.20
C LEU A 425 -21.71 -12.42 -22.75
N LYS A 426 -20.89 -13.22 -22.06
CA LYS A 426 -19.54 -13.56 -22.51
C LYS A 426 -19.56 -14.28 -23.87
N LYS A 427 -20.45 -15.26 -24.04
CA LYS A 427 -20.58 -16.04 -25.29
C LYS A 427 -21.06 -15.17 -26.46
N LYS A 428 -22.05 -14.31 -26.26
CA LYS A 428 -22.50 -13.41 -27.34
C LYS A 428 -21.41 -12.39 -27.70
N LEU A 429 -20.76 -11.76 -26.72
CA LEU A 429 -19.70 -10.79 -26.98
C LEU A 429 -18.47 -11.37 -27.71
N SER A 430 -18.08 -12.64 -27.48
CA SER A 430 -17.02 -13.26 -28.29
C SER A 430 -17.46 -13.43 -29.76
N THR A 431 -18.67 -13.95 -30.00
CA THR A 431 -19.19 -14.07 -31.38
C THR A 431 -19.39 -12.72 -32.08
N THR A 432 -19.70 -11.65 -31.35
CA THR A 432 -19.76 -10.29 -31.90
C THR A 432 -18.37 -9.75 -32.24
N LEU A 433 -17.36 -10.02 -31.40
CA LEU A 433 -15.96 -9.64 -31.67
C LEU A 433 -15.42 -10.38 -32.90
N GLU A 434 -15.70 -11.67 -33.04
CA GLU A 434 -15.32 -12.49 -34.20
C GLU A 434 -15.89 -11.89 -35.50
N LYS A 435 -17.20 -11.65 -35.57
CA LYS A 435 -17.85 -10.97 -36.72
C LYS A 435 -17.26 -9.59 -37.02
N TYR A 436 -17.05 -8.77 -35.99
CA TYR A 436 -16.55 -7.41 -36.15
C TYR A 436 -15.10 -7.36 -36.66
N SER A 437 -14.27 -8.32 -36.24
CA SER A 437 -12.85 -8.40 -36.64
C SER A 437 -12.65 -8.76 -38.11
N ILE A 438 -13.68 -9.28 -38.79
CA ILE A 438 -13.66 -9.62 -40.21
C ILE A 438 -14.14 -8.44 -41.07
N ASN A 439 -15.32 -7.88 -40.76
CA ASN A 439 -15.98 -6.89 -41.62
C ASN A 439 -15.80 -5.42 -41.19
N TYR A 440 -15.37 -5.14 -39.95
CA TYR A 440 -15.21 -3.80 -39.36
C TYR A 440 -16.43 -2.83 -39.40
N ASP A 441 -17.60 -3.27 -39.90
CA ASP A 441 -18.81 -2.45 -39.97
C ASP A 441 -19.38 -2.11 -38.59
N ILE A 442 -19.39 -0.81 -38.29
CA ILE A 442 -19.90 -0.26 -37.03
C ILE A 442 -21.43 -0.34 -36.93
N ASN A 443 -22.17 -0.40 -38.04
CA ASN A 443 -23.63 -0.51 -38.02
C ASN A 443 -24.07 -1.93 -37.63
N VAL A 444 -23.43 -2.96 -38.19
CA VAL A 444 -23.58 -4.36 -37.73
C VAL A 444 -23.24 -4.48 -36.23
N LEU A 445 -22.14 -3.86 -35.79
CA LEU A 445 -21.75 -3.85 -34.37
C LEU A 445 -22.81 -3.15 -33.47
N VAL A 446 -23.38 -2.03 -33.91
CA VAL A 446 -24.46 -1.33 -33.20
C VAL A 446 -25.71 -2.21 -33.08
N ASN A 447 -26.08 -2.95 -34.14
CA ASN A 447 -27.23 -3.86 -34.09
C ASN A 447 -27.01 -5.00 -33.06
N GLU A 448 -25.88 -5.70 -33.14
CA GLU A 448 -25.54 -6.81 -32.24
C GLU A 448 -25.47 -6.37 -30.77
N LEU A 449 -24.74 -5.30 -30.47
CA LEU A 449 -24.60 -4.79 -29.10
C LEU A 449 -25.93 -4.24 -28.52
N ALA A 450 -26.78 -3.63 -29.36
CA ALA A 450 -28.10 -3.19 -28.92
C ALA A 450 -29.03 -4.36 -28.57
N ASN A 451 -28.95 -5.47 -29.32
CA ASN A 451 -29.71 -6.68 -29.04
C ASN A 451 -29.23 -7.36 -27.74
N ILE A 452 -27.91 -7.54 -27.59
CA ILE A 452 -27.29 -8.06 -26.36
C ILE A 452 -27.73 -7.27 -25.11
N TYR A 453 -27.80 -5.93 -25.21
CA TYR A 453 -28.29 -5.10 -24.12
C TYR A 453 -29.78 -5.37 -23.82
N VAL A 454 -30.65 -5.51 -24.83
CA VAL A 454 -32.08 -5.80 -24.60
C VAL A 454 -32.27 -7.15 -23.92
N GLU A 455 -31.72 -8.21 -24.52
CA GLU A 455 -31.96 -9.59 -24.11
C GLU A 455 -31.39 -9.92 -22.72
N ILE A 456 -30.16 -9.49 -22.43
CA ILE A 456 -29.39 -9.98 -21.28
C ILE A 456 -29.28 -8.96 -20.14
N ILE A 457 -29.28 -7.66 -20.47
CA ILE A 457 -29.09 -6.58 -19.49
C ILE A 457 -30.43 -5.95 -19.08
N SER A 458 -31.27 -5.58 -20.04
CA SER A 458 -32.55 -4.91 -19.76
C SER A 458 -33.59 -5.85 -19.13
N SER A 459 -33.44 -7.16 -19.31
CA SER A 459 -34.26 -8.20 -18.68
C SER A 459 -33.99 -8.37 -17.18
N LEU A 460 -32.87 -7.86 -16.64
CA LEU A 460 -32.53 -8.01 -15.22
C LEU A 460 -33.36 -7.09 -14.30
N GLY A 461 -34.03 -6.06 -14.82
CA GLY A 461 -34.84 -5.16 -13.99
C GLY A 461 -35.44 -3.97 -14.73
N SER A 462 -35.90 -2.98 -13.96
CA SER A 462 -36.52 -1.78 -14.49
C SER A 462 -35.64 -1.08 -15.53
N ARG A 463 -36.22 -0.78 -16.69
CA ARG A 463 -35.53 -0.07 -17.78
C ARG A 463 -35.04 1.29 -17.28
N ILE A 464 -33.82 1.67 -17.65
CA ILE A 464 -33.29 3.02 -17.38
C ILE A 464 -34.15 4.02 -18.15
N SER A 465 -34.85 4.90 -17.45
CA SER A 465 -35.69 5.95 -18.05
C SER A 465 -34.79 7.03 -18.64
N ILE A 466 -34.68 7.07 -19.97
CA ILE A 466 -33.93 8.09 -20.71
C ILE A 466 -34.86 9.25 -21.05
N LYS A 467 -34.42 10.48 -20.74
CA LYS A 467 -35.09 11.73 -21.13
C LYS A 467 -34.39 12.37 -22.32
N GLY A 468 -35.15 13.11 -23.11
CA GLY A 468 -34.74 13.67 -24.40
C GLY A 468 -35.93 14.20 -25.20
N ILE A 469 -35.69 14.65 -26.42
CA ILE A 469 -36.73 15.14 -27.32
C ILE A 469 -37.41 13.95 -28.01
N ARG A 470 -38.75 13.94 -28.01
CA ARG A 470 -39.58 12.82 -28.49
C ARG A 470 -39.19 12.30 -29.88
N ILE A 471 -38.92 13.21 -30.83
CA ILE A 471 -38.56 12.85 -32.22
C ILE A 471 -37.27 12.03 -32.31
N PHE A 472 -36.27 12.31 -31.47
CA PHE A 472 -35.02 11.55 -31.42
C PHE A 472 -35.19 10.23 -30.68
N LEU A 473 -35.97 10.21 -29.59
CA LEU A 473 -36.24 8.98 -28.84
C LEU A 473 -37.14 7.98 -29.60
N GLN A 474 -37.96 8.44 -30.55
CA GLN A 474 -38.75 7.57 -31.44
C GLN A 474 -37.92 6.95 -32.57
N ASN A 475 -36.74 7.49 -32.90
CA ASN A 475 -35.89 6.96 -33.97
C ASN A 475 -35.17 5.67 -33.53
N LEU A 476 -35.32 4.59 -34.31
CA LEU A 476 -34.79 3.26 -33.99
C LEU A 476 -33.26 3.20 -33.93
N GLU A 477 -32.55 3.93 -34.80
CA GLU A 477 -31.07 3.97 -34.79
C GLU A 477 -30.54 4.73 -33.57
N ILE A 478 -31.21 5.81 -33.18
CA ILE A 478 -30.88 6.53 -31.95
C ILE A 478 -31.11 5.63 -30.73
N GLN A 479 -32.20 4.86 -30.69
CA GLN A 479 -32.41 3.86 -29.63
C GLN A 479 -31.32 2.78 -29.59
N LYS A 480 -30.90 2.23 -30.73
CA LYS A 480 -29.81 1.23 -30.81
C LYS A 480 -28.50 1.81 -30.26
N LYS A 481 -28.12 3.02 -30.70
CA LYS A 481 -26.91 3.72 -30.24
C LYS A 481 -26.94 4.01 -28.74
N ILE A 482 -28.09 4.42 -28.19
CA ILE A 482 -28.27 4.60 -26.73
C ILE A 482 -28.09 3.27 -25.97
N ARG A 483 -28.67 2.16 -26.45
CA ARG A 483 -28.50 0.83 -25.83
C ARG A 483 -27.03 0.39 -25.81
N CYS A 484 -26.29 0.62 -26.89
CA CYS A 484 -24.85 0.34 -26.97
C CYS A 484 -24.05 1.16 -25.95
N LEU A 485 -24.36 2.45 -25.79
CA LEU A 485 -23.69 3.31 -24.81
C LEU A 485 -24.01 2.91 -23.37
N LEU A 486 -25.24 2.49 -23.06
CA LEU A 486 -25.58 1.97 -21.73
C LEU A 486 -24.83 0.65 -21.43
N LEU A 487 -24.62 -0.21 -22.44
CA LEU A 487 -23.77 -1.40 -22.31
C LEU A 487 -22.29 -1.01 -22.04
N ALA A 488 -21.77 0.02 -22.71
CA ALA A 488 -20.42 0.56 -22.46
C ALA A 488 -20.27 1.22 -21.08
N GLY A 489 -21.32 1.88 -20.59
CA GLY A 489 -21.37 2.44 -19.23
C GLY A 489 -21.37 1.35 -18.16
N ILE A 490 -22.15 0.27 -18.36
CA ILE A 490 -22.14 -0.92 -17.49
C ILE A 490 -20.77 -1.62 -17.53
N ARG A 491 -20.17 -1.82 -18.71
CA ARG A 491 -18.78 -2.31 -18.88
C ARG A 491 -17.79 -1.46 -18.08
N SER A 492 -17.98 -0.14 -18.08
CA SER A 492 -17.14 0.82 -17.33
C SER A 492 -17.39 0.80 -15.81
N ILE A 493 -18.61 0.47 -15.35
CA ILE A 493 -18.92 0.22 -13.92
C ILE A 493 -18.26 -1.07 -13.43
N VAL A 494 -18.31 -2.15 -14.22
CA VAL A 494 -17.60 -3.41 -13.91
C VAL A 494 -16.10 -3.13 -13.72
N LEU A 495 -15.49 -2.37 -14.64
CA LEU A 495 -14.08 -1.97 -14.54
C LEU A 495 -13.80 -1.09 -13.32
N TRP A 496 -14.64 -0.09 -13.07
CA TRP A 496 -14.49 0.79 -11.90
C TRP A 496 -14.50 0.00 -10.59
N LYS A 497 -15.39 -0.99 -10.45
CA LYS A 497 -15.44 -1.90 -9.29
C LYS A 497 -14.25 -2.86 -9.23
N GLN A 498 -13.83 -3.43 -10.35
CA GLN A 498 -12.64 -4.30 -10.44
C GLN A 498 -11.39 -3.59 -9.91
N PHE A 499 -11.22 -2.28 -10.19
CA PHE A 499 -10.13 -1.46 -9.66
C PHE A 499 -10.44 -0.80 -8.31
N GLY A 500 -11.33 -1.42 -7.54
CA GLY A 500 -11.64 -1.09 -6.15
C GLY A 500 -12.46 0.18 -5.97
N GLY A 501 -13.11 0.70 -7.00
CA GLY A 501 -14.07 1.80 -6.93
C GLY A 501 -15.39 1.38 -6.25
N ASN A 502 -15.95 2.28 -5.45
CA ASN A 502 -17.28 2.14 -4.86
C ASN A 502 -17.88 3.51 -4.52
N GLU A 503 -19.16 3.52 -4.19
CA GLU A 503 -19.99 4.70 -3.94
C GLU A 503 -19.40 5.60 -2.82
N LEU A 504 -18.87 4.99 -1.75
CA LEU A 504 -18.22 5.71 -0.65
C LEU A 504 -16.90 6.38 -1.09
N LYS A 505 -16.11 5.72 -1.95
CA LYS A 505 -14.86 6.29 -2.47
C LYS A 505 -15.10 7.51 -3.36
N LEU A 506 -16.21 7.57 -4.10
CA LEU A 506 -16.58 8.78 -4.84
C LEU A 506 -16.77 10.00 -3.93
N ILE A 507 -17.25 9.80 -2.71
CA ILE A 507 -17.42 10.85 -1.69
C ILE A 507 -16.05 11.20 -1.08
N PHE A 508 -15.37 10.23 -0.45
CA PHE A 508 -14.14 10.49 0.31
C PHE A 508 -12.92 10.86 -0.55
N PHE A 509 -12.88 10.50 -1.84
CA PHE A 509 -11.76 10.75 -2.75
C PHE A 509 -12.11 11.78 -3.83
N ARG A 510 -13.26 12.46 -3.70
CA ARG A 510 -13.79 13.45 -4.66
C ARG A 510 -12.72 14.43 -5.15
N TYR A 511 -12.01 15.08 -4.22
CA TYR A 511 -10.94 16.02 -4.54
C TYR A 511 -9.76 15.37 -5.28
N ASP A 512 -9.30 14.19 -4.83
CA ASP A 512 -8.21 13.45 -5.48
C ASP A 512 -8.58 13.04 -6.93
N ILE A 513 -9.82 12.59 -7.16
CA ILE A 513 -10.33 12.20 -8.48
C ILE A 513 -10.39 13.41 -9.41
N ILE A 514 -10.95 14.55 -8.97
CA ILE A 514 -10.97 15.81 -9.73
C ILE A 514 -9.55 16.27 -10.06
N LYS A 515 -8.66 16.29 -9.06
CA LYS A 515 -7.25 16.69 -9.21
C LYS A 515 -6.46 15.77 -10.13
N LYS A 516 -6.87 14.50 -10.26
CA LYS A 516 -6.28 13.55 -11.21
C LYS A 516 -6.85 13.72 -12.62
N ALA A 517 -8.16 13.93 -12.76
CA ALA A 517 -8.80 14.18 -14.04
C ALA A 517 -8.29 15.49 -14.69
N LYS A 518 -8.12 16.56 -13.89
CA LYS A 518 -7.44 17.82 -14.28
C LYS A 518 -5.94 17.69 -14.60
N LYS A 519 -5.37 16.48 -14.52
CA LYS A 519 -3.99 16.12 -14.92
C LYS A 519 -3.98 14.94 -15.92
N MET A 520 -5.14 14.64 -16.51
CA MET A 520 -5.32 13.64 -17.57
C MET A 520 -5.89 14.28 -18.84
N LEU A 521 -6.72 15.31 -18.67
CA LEU A 521 -6.67 16.51 -19.52
C LEU A 521 -5.29 17.16 -19.41
#